data_AF-T1BZ20-F1
#
_entry.id   AF-T1BZ20-F1
#
_cell.length_a   1.000
_cell.length_b   1.000
_cell.length_c   1.000
_cell.angle_alpha   90.00
_cell.angle_beta   90.00
_cell.angle_gamma   90.00
#
_symmetry.space_group_name_H-M   'P 1'
#
loop_
_entity.id
_entity.type
_entity.pdbx_description
1 polymer ?
#
loop_
_entity_poly.entity_id
_entity_poly.type
_entity_poly.pdbx_seq_one_letter_code
_entity_poly.pdbx_strand_id
1 'polypeptide(L)'
;MLLKATKVDGIYSADPARHADVQRFDTLSYDEVIERKLAVMDTAAFALCRDHDLPIRIYDMGRPGNLMRIVRGEPIGTLVQPAR
;
A
#
# COMPACT_ATOMS: atom_id res chain seq x y z
N MET A 1 -12.77 1.66 -0.06
CA MET A 1 -11.36 1.27 0.14
C MET A 1 -11.15 -0.11 -0.45
N LEU A 2 -10.09 -0.28 -1.25
CA LEU A 2 -9.59 -1.55 -1.77
C LEU A 2 -8.55 -2.13 -0.80
N LEU A 3 -8.60 -3.44 -0.55
CA LEU A 3 -7.60 -4.15 0.26
C LEU A 3 -6.74 -5.03 -0.64
N LYS A 4 -5.44 -4.73 -0.73
CA LYS A 4 -4.47 -5.50 -1.51
C LYS A 4 -3.65 -6.38 -0.57
N ALA A 5 -4.00 -7.67 -0.53
CA ALA A 5 -3.24 -8.70 0.17
C ALA A 5 -1.89 -8.98 -0.52
N THR A 6 -0.81 -8.98 0.25
CA THR A 6 0.57 -9.24 -0.21
C THR A 6 1.33 -10.15 0.77
N LYS A 7 2.52 -10.62 0.37
CA LYS A 7 3.46 -11.34 1.25
C LYS A 7 4.32 -10.42 2.11
N VAL A 8 4.34 -9.13 1.79
CA VAL A 8 5.02 -8.07 2.55
C VAL A 8 3.97 -7.24 3.28
N ASP A 9 4.37 -6.57 4.36
CA ASP A 9 3.48 -5.82 5.23
C ASP A 9 3.31 -4.34 4.85
N GLY A 10 3.72 -3.93 3.65
CA GLY A 10 3.48 -2.59 3.14
C GLY A 10 4.27 -2.27 1.87
N ILE A 11 4.27 -0.99 1.51
CA ILE A 11 5.09 -0.43 0.44
C ILE A 11 6.39 0.10 1.05
N TYR A 12 7.51 -0.18 0.39
CA TYR A 12 8.85 0.17 0.83
C TYR A 12 9.53 1.11 -0.16
N SER A 13 10.51 1.89 0.32
CA SER A 13 11.32 2.78 -0.52
C SER A 13 12.15 2.04 -1.58
N ALA A 14 12.50 0.78 -1.33
CA ALA A 14 13.10 -0.13 -2.29
C ALA A 14 12.73 -1.59 -1.92
N ASP A 15 13.17 -2.56 -2.72
CA ASP A 15 12.90 -3.98 -2.47
C ASP A 15 13.61 -4.45 -1.17
N PRO A 16 12.87 -4.83 -0.11
CA PRO A 16 13.44 -5.30 1.15
C PRO A 16 14.25 -6.59 1.00
N ALA A 17 14.02 -7.37 -0.06
CA ALA A 17 14.80 -8.58 -0.31
C ALA A 17 16.21 -8.28 -0.85
N ARG A 18 16.43 -7.08 -1.39
CA ARG A 18 17.68 -6.67 -2.05
C ARG A 18 18.44 -5.60 -1.28
N HIS A 19 17.74 -4.83 -0.44
CA HIS A 19 18.30 -3.70 0.30
C HIS A 19 17.96 -3.84 1.78
N ALA A 20 18.98 -3.79 2.65
CA ALA A 20 18.79 -3.87 4.10
C ALA A 20 18.20 -2.59 4.69
N ASP A 21 18.55 -1.43 4.12
CA ASP A 21 18.14 -0.11 4.62
C ASP A 21 16.93 0.43 3.86
N VAL A 22 15.79 -0.26 3.98
CA VAL A 22 14.53 0.17 3.37
C VAL A 22 13.55 0.69 4.40
N GLN A 23 12.83 1.76 4.04
CA GLN A 23 11.80 2.35 4.90
C GLN A 23 10.43 1.96 4.37
N ARG A 24 9.59 1.43 5.26
CA ARG A 24 8.16 1.20 4.98
C ARG A 24 7.42 2.53 5.10
N PHE A 25 6.56 2.83 4.15
CA PHE A 25 5.67 3.98 4.24
C PHE A 25 4.42 3.62 5.03
N ASP A 26 3.94 4.52 5.90
CA ASP A 26 2.64 4.33 6.57
C ASP A 26 1.48 4.86 5.70
N THR A 27 1.70 5.98 5.01
CA THR A 27 0.75 6.56 4.07
C THR A 27 1.50 7.13 2.87
N LEU A 28 0.88 7.06 1.69
CA LEU A 28 1.35 7.65 0.45
C LEU A 28 0.18 8.29 -0.30
N SER A 29 0.45 9.36 -1.04
CA SER A 29 -0.46 9.82 -2.08
C SER A 29 -0.34 8.96 -3.34
N TYR A 30 -1.35 9.02 -4.20
CA TYR A 30 -1.28 8.44 -5.54
C TYR A 30 -0.10 8.99 -6.36
N ASP A 31 0.16 10.29 -6.26
CA ASP A 31 1.23 10.95 -6.99
C ASP A 31 2.60 10.52 -6.47
N GLU A 32 2.77 10.37 -5.15
CA GLU A 32 4.02 9.88 -4.58
C GLU A 32 4.37 8.47 -5.05
N VAL A 33 3.37 7.60 -5.20
CA VAL A 33 3.58 6.24 -5.74
C VAL A 33 4.07 6.31 -7.19
N ILE A 34 3.49 7.19 -8.01
CA ILE A 34 3.83 7.37 -9.42
C ILE A 34 5.24 7.98 -9.56
N GLU A 35 5.50 9.09 -8.87
CA GLU A 35 6.78 9.83 -8.91
C GLU A 35 7.94 8.94 -8.49
N ARG A 36 7.76 8.16 -7.43
CA ARG A 36 8.78 7.24 -6.90
C ARG A 36 8.81 5.89 -7.61
N LYS A 37 7.95 5.68 -8.61
CA LYS A 37 7.83 4.43 -9.40
C LYS A 37 7.68 3.19 -8.51
N LEU A 38 6.89 3.30 -7.44
CA LEU A 38 6.70 2.21 -6.49
C LEU A 38 5.74 1.17 -7.08
N ALA A 39 6.16 -0.09 -7.07
CA ALA A 39 5.33 -1.19 -7.55
C ALA A 39 4.28 -1.58 -6.49
N VAL A 40 3.00 -1.28 -6.77
CA VAL A 40 1.87 -1.57 -5.86
C VAL A 40 0.95 -2.65 -6.45
N MET A 41 0.47 -2.41 -7.66
CA MET A 41 -0.31 -3.34 -8.48
C MET A 41 -0.12 -2.98 -9.96
N ASP A 42 -0.85 -3.63 -10.87
CA ASP A 42 -0.78 -3.28 -12.28
C ASP A 42 -1.22 -1.83 -12.53
N THR A 43 -0.63 -1.22 -13.55
CA THR A 43 -0.81 0.21 -13.83
C THR A 43 -2.27 0.57 -14.14
N ALA A 44 -3.03 -0.31 -14.79
CA ALA A 44 -4.41 -0.05 -15.17
C ALA A 44 -5.35 -0.04 -13.95
N ALA A 45 -5.23 -1.04 -13.07
CA ALA A 45 -5.98 -1.07 -11.82
C ALA A 45 -5.60 0.10 -10.91
N PHE A 46 -4.32 0.45 -10.85
CA PHE A 46 -3.85 1.60 -10.06
C PHE A 46 -4.45 2.91 -10.56
N ALA A 47 -4.47 3.13 -11.88
CA ALA A 47 -5.11 4.29 -12.49
C ALA A 47 -6.61 4.33 -12.17
N LEU A 48 -7.32 3.20 -12.29
CA LEU A 48 -8.75 3.13 -11.97
C LEU A 48 -9.04 3.51 -10.50
N CYS A 49 -8.20 3.06 -9.57
CA CYS A 49 -8.39 3.41 -8.16
C CYS A 49 -8.11 4.89 -7.90
N ARG A 50 -7.11 5.47 -8.56
CA ARG A 50 -6.80 6.89 -8.48
C ARG A 50 -7.94 7.75 -9.02
N ASP A 51 -8.43 7.44 -10.22
CA ASP A 51 -9.44 8.24 -10.92
C ASP A 51 -10.80 8.24 -10.19
N HIS A 52 -11.03 7.27 -9.30
CA HIS A 52 -12.21 7.17 -8.43
C HIS A 52 -11.94 7.47 -6.95
N ASP A 53 -10.78 8.05 -6.62
CA ASP A 53 -10.38 8.39 -5.25
C ASP A 53 -10.50 7.21 -4.26
N LEU A 54 -10.36 5.98 -4.75
CA LEU A 54 -10.58 4.78 -3.97
C LEU A 54 -9.34 4.50 -3.11
N PRO A 55 -9.36 4.58 -1.77
CA PRO A 55 -8.16 4.32 -0.98
C PRO A 55 -7.72 2.87 -1.11
N ILE A 56 -6.41 2.60 -1.17
CA ILE A 56 -5.84 1.24 -1.27
C ILE A 56 -5.06 0.95 0.02
N ARG A 57 -5.33 -0.19 0.65
CA ARG A 57 -4.55 -0.67 1.79
C ARG A 57 -3.72 -1.89 1.41
N ILE A 58 -2.40 -1.77 1.54
CA ILE A 58 -1.45 -2.84 1.29
C ILE A 58 -1.08 -3.45 2.63
N TYR A 59 -1.24 -4.77 2.77
CA TYR A 59 -1.00 -5.47 4.03
C TYR A 59 -0.55 -6.92 3.82
N ASP A 60 0.14 -7.44 4.84
CA ASP A 60 0.57 -8.83 4.89
C ASP A 60 -0.61 -9.75 5.23
N MET A 61 -0.96 -10.63 4.29
CA MET A 61 -2.03 -11.62 4.47
C MET A 61 -1.61 -12.83 5.31
N GLY A 62 -0.31 -13.07 5.46
CA GLY A 62 0.24 -14.16 6.24
C GLY A 62 0.15 -13.94 7.75
N ARG A 63 -0.07 -12.69 8.20
CA ARG A 63 -0.27 -12.35 9.62
C ARG A 63 -1.75 -12.50 10.00
N PRO A 64 -2.10 -13.48 10.84
CA PRO A 64 -3.49 -13.70 11.27
C PRO A 64 -4.06 -12.46 11.95
N GLY A 65 -5.33 -12.15 11.65
CA GLY A 65 -6.05 -11.03 12.26
C GLY A 65 -5.84 -9.67 11.57
N ASN A 66 -4.84 -9.50 10.70
CA ASN A 66 -4.60 -8.21 10.02
C ASN A 66 -5.84 -7.68 9.30
N LEU A 67 -6.56 -8.54 8.57
CA LEU A 67 -7.79 -8.14 7.89
C LEU A 67 -8.83 -7.55 8.87
N MET A 68 -9.04 -8.21 10.00
CA MET A 68 -10.01 -7.76 11.01
C MET A 68 -9.58 -6.43 11.65
N ARG A 69 -8.29 -6.29 11.94
CA ARG A 69 -7.70 -5.06 12.49
C ARG A 69 -7.85 -3.88 11.52
N ILE A 70 -7.63 -4.11 10.22
CA ILE A 70 -7.83 -3.08 9.18
C ILE A 70 -9.29 -2.65 9.12
N VAL A 71 -10.24 -3.59 9.13
CA VAL A 71 -11.68 -3.28 9.12
C VAL A 71 -12.09 -2.48 10.37
N ARG A 72 -11.39 -2.66 11.50
CA ARG A 72 -11.56 -1.87 12.73
C ARG A 72 -10.87 -0.50 12.70
N GLY A 73 -10.19 -0.15 11.62
CA GLY A 73 -9.53 1.15 11.44
C GLY A 73 -8.09 1.22 11.96
N GLU A 74 -7.48 0.10 12.34
CA GLU A 74 -6.08 0.09 12.77
C GLU A 74 -5.13 0.42 11.59
N PRO A 75 -4.04 1.17 11.84
CA PRO A 75 -3.10 1.60 10.81
C PRO A 75 -2.12 0.46 10.42
N ILE A 76 -2.65 -0.63 9.86
CA ILE A 76 -1.85 -1.78 9.42
C ILE A 76 -1.32 -1.54 8.01
N GLY A 77 -0.03 -1.77 7.82
CA GLY A 77 0.65 -1.64 6.54
C GLY A 77 0.60 -0.23 5.94
N THR A 78 0.51 -0.12 4.62
CA THR A 78 0.57 1.17 3.92
C THR A 78 -0.80 1.55 3.35
N LEU A 79 -1.24 2.78 3.62
CA LEU A 79 -2.43 3.37 3.00
C LEU A 79 -2.03 4.25 1.81
N VAL A 80 -2.59 3.99 0.64
CA VAL A 80 -2.53 4.90 -0.52
C VAL A 80 -3.87 5.58 -0.66
N GLN A 81 -3.88 6.91 -0.75
CA GLN A 81 -5.11 7.70 -0.87
C GLN A 81 -4.84 9.01 -1.64
N PRO A 82 -5.87 9.73 -2.10
CA PRO A 82 -5.67 11.05 -2.71
C PRO A 82 -4.94 12.00 -1.75
N ALA A 83 -4.11 12.89 -2.30
CA ALA A 83 -3.55 13.99 -1.52
C ALA A 83 -4.71 14.89 -1.04
N ARG A 84 -4.73 15.20 0.26
CA ARG A 84 -5.68 16.17 0.82
C ARG A 84 -5.19 17.59 0.63
#